data_AF-A0A1H7VPH7-F1
#
_entry.id   AF-A0A1H7VPH7-F1
#
_cell.length_a   1.000
_cell.length_b   1.000
_cell.length_c   1.000
_cell.angle_alpha   90.00
_cell.angle_beta   90.00
_cell.angle_gamma   90.00
#
_symmetry.space_group_name_H-M   'P 1'
#
loop_
_entity.id
_entity.type
_entity.pdbx_description
1 polymer ?
#
loop_
_entity_poly.entity_id
_entity_poly.type
_entity_poly.pdbx_seq_one_letter_code
_entity_poly.pdbx_strand_id
1 'polypeptide(L)'
;MKVIIPVAGLGTRMLPATKAIPKEMLTIADKPLIQYIVSECVAAGIKEIVLVTHSSKNAIENHFDTSFELETMLEKRVKRQLLDEVRSIVPKDVTLMHVRQGHAKGLGHAVLCGRAVVGDEPFAVVLPDVLLADFSADQTKENLAAMLARFNKTGNSQIMVSPVSQKEVSSYGIADCGGTDLESGQSTKIVKIVEKPKIEEAPSNLAVVGRYVFSSSIWQLLEKTPIGVGDEIQLTDAIDMLIAKETVEAFRMSGKSFDCGNKQGYASAFVEYTLHHPELGKEFKEYLSSLNNSL
;
A
#
# COMPACT_ATOMS: atom_id res chain seq x y z
N MET A 1 -11.66 -11.07 6.22
CA MET A 1 -11.20 -9.75 6.71
C MET A 1 -11.22 -8.78 5.53
N LYS A 2 -11.75 -7.56 5.73
CA LYS A 2 -11.76 -6.49 4.71
C LYS A 2 -10.46 -5.70 4.75
N VAL A 3 -10.07 -5.12 3.61
CA VAL A 3 -8.94 -4.17 3.53
C VAL A 3 -9.41 -2.80 3.12
N ILE A 4 -8.87 -1.76 3.74
CA ILE A 4 -9.05 -0.36 3.34
C ILE A 4 -7.84 0.09 2.55
N ILE A 5 -8.07 0.67 1.37
CA ILE A 5 -7.05 1.30 0.53
C ILE A 5 -7.39 2.80 0.40
N PRO A 6 -6.66 3.69 1.08
CA PRO A 6 -6.86 5.14 0.95
C PRO A 6 -6.32 5.65 -0.39
N VAL A 7 -7.23 6.02 -1.30
CA VAL A 7 -6.93 6.51 -2.66
C VAL A 7 -7.46 7.93 -2.92
N ALA A 8 -7.78 8.68 -1.87
CA ALA A 8 -8.39 10.02 -2.01
C ALA A 8 -7.37 11.15 -2.24
N GLY A 9 -6.08 10.93 -2.01
CA GLY A 9 -5.04 11.97 -2.09
C GLY A 9 -4.84 12.53 -3.51
N LEU A 10 -4.56 13.84 -3.61
CA LEU A 10 -4.38 14.54 -4.89
C LEU A 10 -3.06 14.24 -5.61
N GLY A 11 -2.09 13.63 -4.93
CA GLY A 11 -0.81 13.24 -5.54
C GLY A 11 0.09 14.41 -5.94
N THR A 12 0.12 15.48 -5.14
CA THR A 12 0.90 16.69 -5.39
C THR A 12 2.40 16.44 -5.57
N ARG A 13 2.96 15.43 -4.88
CA ARG A 13 4.37 15.01 -5.03
C ARG A 13 4.73 14.52 -6.44
N MET A 14 3.73 14.08 -7.21
CA MET A 14 3.90 13.52 -8.55
C MET A 14 3.49 14.49 -9.67
N LEU A 15 3.21 15.76 -9.35
CA LEU A 15 2.95 16.78 -10.37
C LEU A 15 4.16 16.98 -11.29
N PRO A 16 3.95 17.25 -12.60
CA PRO A 16 2.66 17.49 -13.26
C PRO A 16 1.91 16.24 -13.72
N ALA A 17 2.48 15.04 -13.58
CA ALA A 17 1.91 13.80 -14.13
C ALA A 17 0.50 13.53 -13.59
N THR A 18 0.25 13.83 -12.31
CA THR A 18 -1.00 13.58 -11.61
C THR A 18 -2.02 14.71 -11.68
N LYS A 19 -1.79 15.71 -12.53
CA LYS A 19 -2.70 16.87 -12.67
C LYS A 19 -4.11 16.47 -13.13
N ALA A 20 -4.19 15.47 -14.00
CA ALA A 20 -5.44 15.05 -14.64
C ALA A 20 -5.72 13.54 -14.53
N ILE A 21 -4.78 12.78 -13.97
CA ILE A 21 -4.93 11.35 -13.69
C ILE A 21 -4.62 11.08 -12.21
N PRO A 22 -5.30 10.11 -11.59
CA PRO A 22 -4.93 9.67 -10.24
C PRO A 22 -3.47 9.23 -10.15
N LYS A 23 -2.81 9.49 -9.01
CA LYS A 23 -1.46 8.97 -8.76
C LYS A 23 -1.41 7.44 -8.78
N GLU A 24 -2.49 6.80 -8.32
CA GLU A 24 -2.63 5.36 -8.26
C GLU A 24 -2.77 4.73 -9.66
N MET A 25 -3.04 5.54 -10.68
CA MET A 25 -3.13 5.15 -12.09
C MET A 25 -1.83 5.40 -12.87
N LEU A 26 -0.76 5.88 -12.22
CA LEU A 26 0.56 5.91 -12.85
C LEU A 26 1.02 4.48 -13.16
N THR A 27 1.55 4.27 -14.35
CA THR A 27 1.85 2.93 -14.86
C THR A 27 3.30 2.56 -14.63
N ILE A 28 3.52 1.39 -14.03
CA ILE A 28 4.82 0.73 -14.00
C ILE A 28 4.81 -0.34 -15.06
N ALA A 29 5.70 -0.22 -16.04
CA ALA A 29 5.62 -0.93 -17.31
C ALA A 29 4.23 -0.74 -17.96
N ASP A 30 3.35 -1.72 -17.85
CA ASP A 30 2.05 -1.82 -18.49
C ASP A 30 0.87 -1.79 -17.51
N LYS A 31 1.12 -1.76 -16.19
CA LYS A 31 0.08 -1.85 -15.15
C LYS A 31 0.06 -0.61 -14.24
N PRO A 32 -1.12 -0.08 -13.87
CA PRO A 32 -1.20 1.00 -12.90
C PRO A 32 -0.83 0.52 -11.49
N LEU A 33 -0.28 1.41 -10.65
CA LEU A 33 0.11 1.11 -9.26
C LEU A 33 -1.00 0.36 -8.49
N ILE A 34 -2.25 0.82 -8.60
CA ILE A 34 -3.37 0.23 -7.87
C ILE A 34 -3.61 -1.24 -8.21
N GLN A 35 -3.31 -1.67 -9.44
CA GLN A 35 -3.48 -3.07 -9.83
C GLN A 35 -2.49 -3.98 -9.11
N TYR A 36 -1.26 -3.54 -8.88
CA TYR A 36 -0.28 -4.28 -8.06
C TYR A 36 -0.77 -4.41 -6.62
N ILE A 37 -1.32 -3.33 -6.07
CA ILE A 37 -1.85 -3.30 -4.69
C ILE A 37 -3.03 -4.25 -4.52
N VAL A 38 -3.97 -4.26 -5.47
CA VAL A 38 -5.10 -5.18 -5.46
C VAL A 38 -4.61 -6.62 -5.62
N SER A 39 -3.64 -6.86 -6.52
CA SER A 39 -3.05 -8.19 -6.71
C SER A 39 -2.37 -8.71 -5.44
N GLU A 40 -1.67 -7.85 -4.69
CA GLU A 40 -1.09 -8.19 -3.39
C GLU A 40 -2.17 -8.58 -2.37
N CYS A 41 -3.25 -7.80 -2.28
CA CYS A 41 -4.37 -8.11 -1.37
C CYS A 41 -4.99 -9.48 -1.71
N VAL A 42 -5.21 -9.74 -3.00
CA VAL A 42 -5.74 -11.00 -3.50
C VAL A 42 -4.80 -12.16 -3.20
N ALA A 43 -3.49 -11.98 -3.41
CA ALA A 43 -2.47 -13.00 -3.11
C ALA A 43 -2.47 -13.36 -1.61
N ALA A 44 -2.69 -12.38 -0.73
CA ALA A 44 -2.85 -12.59 0.71
C ALA A 44 -4.21 -13.20 1.11
N GLY A 45 -5.09 -13.52 0.16
CA GLY A 45 -6.39 -14.15 0.38
C GLY A 45 -7.54 -13.17 0.69
N ILE A 46 -7.33 -11.86 0.51
CA ILE A 46 -8.37 -10.86 0.75
C ILE A 46 -9.37 -10.84 -0.42
N LYS A 47 -10.66 -10.85 -0.08
CA LYS A 47 -11.78 -10.90 -1.04
C LYS A 47 -12.64 -9.64 -1.05
N GLU A 48 -12.50 -8.78 -0.05
CA GLU A 48 -13.30 -7.55 0.08
C GLU A 48 -12.37 -6.35 0.27
N ILE A 49 -12.38 -5.45 -0.70
CA ILE A 49 -11.51 -4.27 -0.77
C ILE A 49 -12.37 -3.01 -0.70
N VAL A 50 -12.02 -2.09 0.20
CA VAL A 50 -12.72 -0.81 0.39
C VAL A 50 -11.80 0.32 -0.04
N LEU A 51 -12.13 0.96 -1.15
CA LEU A 51 -11.45 2.15 -1.64
C LEU A 51 -12.02 3.40 -0.96
N VAL A 52 -11.19 4.09 -0.18
CA VAL A 52 -11.55 5.42 0.36
C VAL A 52 -11.09 6.47 -0.64
N THR A 53 -12.02 6.99 -1.43
CA THR A 53 -11.75 7.68 -2.70
C THR A 53 -12.20 9.16 -2.70
N HIS A 54 -11.91 9.85 -3.81
CA HIS A 54 -12.24 11.25 -4.07
C HIS A 54 -13.00 11.38 -5.41
N SER A 55 -13.70 12.50 -5.64
CA SER A 55 -14.53 12.71 -6.85
C SER A 55 -13.75 12.67 -8.17
N SER A 56 -12.45 12.96 -8.14
CA SER A 56 -11.56 12.94 -9.31
C SER A 56 -10.96 11.57 -9.62
N LYS A 57 -11.41 10.49 -8.95
CA LYS A 57 -10.74 9.19 -8.95
C LYS A 57 -11.52 8.06 -9.62
N ASN A 58 -12.55 8.39 -10.42
CA ASN A 58 -13.38 7.40 -11.13
C ASN A 58 -12.55 6.43 -12.00
N ALA A 59 -11.40 6.86 -12.53
CA ALA A 59 -10.53 6.00 -13.33
C ALA A 59 -10.02 4.76 -12.56
N ILE A 60 -9.89 4.84 -11.23
CA ILE A 60 -9.52 3.70 -10.40
C ILE A 60 -10.66 2.68 -10.39
N GLU A 61 -11.90 3.13 -10.16
CA GLU A 61 -13.07 2.26 -10.13
C GLU A 61 -13.29 1.59 -11.50
N ASN A 62 -13.23 2.38 -12.58
CA ASN A 62 -13.37 1.89 -13.94
C ASN A 62 -12.32 0.84 -14.34
N HIS A 63 -11.09 0.93 -13.80
CA HIS A 63 -10.02 -0.04 -14.09
C HIS A 63 -10.34 -1.44 -13.60
N PHE A 64 -11.15 -1.56 -12.55
CA PHE A 64 -11.54 -2.82 -11.93
C PHE A 64 -12.97 -3.26 -12.31
N ASP A 65 -13.67 -2.46 -13.12
CA ASP A 65 -15.00 -2.75 -13.62
C ASP A 65 -14.99 -3.13 -15.10
N THR A 66 -16.12 -3.61 -15.59
CA THR A 66 -16.33 -4.02 -16.98
C THR A 66 -16.23 -2.81 -17.91
N SER A 67 -15.20 -2.81 -18.76
CA SER A 67 -15.03 -1.80 -19.81
C SER A 67 -15.77 -2.23 -21.09
N PHE A 68 -17.10 -2.07 -21.11
CA PHE A 68 -17.99 -2.62 -22.14
C PHE A 68 -17.55 -2.32 -23.59
N GLU A 69 -17.21 -1.06 -23.89
CA GLU A 69 -16.78 -0.66 -25.24
C GLU A 69 -15.45 -1.30 -25.65
N LEU A 70 -14.50 -1.37 -24.70
CA LEU A 70 -13.19 -2.01 -24.91
C LEU A 70 -13.35 -3.51 -25.17
N GLU A 71 -14.11 -4.21 -24.33
CA GLU A 71 -14.34 -5.64 -24.48
C GLU A 71 -15.01 -5.97 -25.82
N THR A 72 -16.08 -5.25 -26.17
CA THR A 72 -16.78 -5.41 -27.45
C THR A 72 -15.84 -5.19 -28.64
N MET A 73 -14.93 -4.20 -28.54
CA MET A 73 -13.94 -3.94 -29.59
C MET A 73 -12.93 -5.09 -29.72
N LEU A 74 -12.41 -5.59 -28.60
CA LEU A 74 -11.44 -6.70 -28.57
C LEU A 74 -12.06 -8.00 -29.11
N GLU A 75 -13.32 -8.29 -28.76
CA GLU A 75 -14.09 -9.41 -29.29
C GLU A 75 -14.25 -9.32 -30.81
N LYS A 76 -14.69 -8.16 -31.33
CA LYS A 76 -14.85 -7.93 -32.77
C LYS A 76 -13.54 -8.07 -33.54
N ARG A 77 -12.41 -7.69 -32.93
CA ARG A 77 -11.07 -7.80 -33.51
C ARG A 77 -10.40 -9.16 -33.25
N VAL A 78 -11.10 -10.09 -32.61
CA VAL A 78 -10.62 -11.45 -32.26
C VAL A 78 -9.33 -11.43 -31.42
N LYS A 79 -9.16 -10.39 -30.59
CA LYS A 79 -8.00 -10.23 -29.68
C LYS A 79 -8.24 -10.96 -28.37
N ARG A 80 -8.36 -12.29 -28.44
CA ARG A 80 -8.78 -13.16 -27.31
C ARG A 80 -7.86 -13.05 -26.09
N GLN A 81 -6.55 -13.08 -26.29
CA GLN A 81 -5.59 -12.99 -25.18
C GLN A 81 -5.72 -11.66 -24.40
N LEU A 82 -5.76 -10.52 -25.11
CA LEU A 82 -5.96 -9.20 -24.47
C LEU A 82 -7.32 -9.08 -23.78
N LEU A 83 -8.37 -9.69 -24.34
CA LEU A 83 -9.68 -9.71 -23.71
C LEU A 83 -9.67 -10.50 -22.40
N ASP A 84 -9.00 -11.66 -22.38
CA ASP A 84 -8.86 -12.48 -21.18
C ASP A 84 -8.02 -11.74 -20.12
N GLU A 85 -6.95 -11.06 -20.51
CA GLU A 85 -6.15 -10.21 -19.63
C GLU A 85 -6.99 -9.10 -18.98
N VAL A 86 -7.74 -8.32 -19.77
CA VAL A 86 -8.64 -7.26 -19.25
C VAL A 86 -9.69 -7.82 -18.29
N ARG A 87 -10.31 -8.95 -18.62
CA ARG A 87 -11.32 -9.60 -17.77
C ARG A 87 -10.75 -10.21 -16.49
N SER A 88 -9.45 -10.48 -16.46
CA SER A 88 -8.76 -11.12 -15.33
C SER A 88 -8.18 -10.16 -14.30
N ILE A 89 -8.26 -8.83 -14.54
CA ILE A 89 -7.70 -7.81 -13.63
C ILE A 89 -8.22 -7.98 -12.20
N VAL A 90 -9.48 -8.37 -12.02
CA VAL A 90 -10.07 -8.72 -10.73
C VAL A 90 -10.59 -10.15 -10.77
N PRO A 91 -10.15 -11.04 -9.86
CA PRO A 91 -10.76 -12.36 -9.73
C PRO A 91 -12.26 -12.26 -9.42
N LYS A 92 -13.05 -13.19 -9.97
CA LYS A 92 -14.52 -13.19 -9.83
C LYS A 92 -15.04 -13.23 -8.39
N ASP A 93 -14.23 -13.70 -7.45
CA ASP A 93 -14.57 -13.82 -6.03
C ASP A 93 -14.08 -12.62 -5.20
N VAL A 94 -13.61 -11.55 -5.83
CA VAL A 94 -13.14 -10.33 -5.19
C VAL A 94 -14.14 -9.20 -5.44
N THR A 95 -14.55 -8.53 -4.37
CA THR A 95 -15.47 -7.40 -4.40
C THR A 95 -14.75 -6.11 -4.03
N LEU A 96 -14.83 -5.11 -4.91
CA LEU A 96 -14.37 -3.75 -4.63
C LEU A 96 -15.57 -2.87 -4.27
N MET A 97 -15.44 -2.18 -3.15
CA MET A 97 -16.40 -1.21 -2.63
C MET A 97 -15.71 0.15 -2.55
N HIS A 98 -16.48 1.24 -2.59
CA HIS A 98 -15.93 2.57 -2.46
C HIS A 98 -16.72 3.42 -1.45
N VAL A 99 -16.01 4.28 -0.75
CA VAL A 99 -16.56 5.35 0.08
C VAL A 99 -15.82 6.65 -0.20
N ARG A 100 -16.50 7.78 -0.11
CA ARG A 100 -15.87 9.09 -0.31
C ARG A 100 -15.25 9.57 0.99
N GLN A 101 -14.00 10.04 0.94
CA GLN A 101 -13.38 10.70 2.09
C GLN A 101 -14.03 12.06 2.40
N GLY A 102 -14.54 12.75 1.37
CA GLY A 102 -15.14 14.08 1.48
C GLY A 102 -14.09 15.19 1.60
N HIS A 103 -13.30 15.19 2.69
CA HIS A 103 -12.25 16.18 2.95
C HIS A 103 -10.90 15.49 3.20
N ALA A 104 -9.82 16.07 2.68
CA ALA A 104 -8.45 15.61 2.88
C ALA A 104 -7.95 15.98 4.29
N LYS A 105 -8.42 15.27 5.31
CA LYS A 105 -8.07 15.47 6.74
C LYS A 105 -7.05 14.46 7.25
N GLY A 106 -6.19 13.94 6.36
CA GLY A 106 -5.16 12.96 6.72
C GLY A 106 -5.57 11.49 6.59
N LEU A 107 -4.57 10.63 6.80
CA LEU A 107 -4.67 9.18 6.66
C LEU A 107 -5.61 8.56 7.72
N GLY A 108 -5.54 9.00 8.96
CA GLY A 108 -6.43 8.52 10.03
C GLY A 108 -7.90 8.79 9.71
N HIS A 109 -8.21 9.98 9.18
CA HIS A 109 -9.56 10.29 8.69
C HIS A 109 -9.98 9.40 7.51
N ALA A 110 -9.07 9.11 6.58
CA ALA A 110 -9.37 8.21 5.46
C ALA A 110 -9.75 6.80 5.96
N VAL A 111 -8.96 6.25 6.89
CA VAL A 111 -9.26 4.96 7.50
C VAL A 111 -10.62 5.00 8.22
N LEU A 112 -10.89 6.06 8.99
CA LEU A 112 -12.16 6.23 9.70
C LEU A 112 -13.38 6.26 8.76
N CYS A 113 -13.27 6.86 7.57
CA CYS A 113 -14.34 6.83 6.56
C CYS A 113 -14.70 5.40 6.11
N GLY A 114 -13.73 4.49 6.11
CA GLY A 114 -13.96 3.09 5.76
C GLY A 114 -14.77 2.30 6.80
N ARG A 115 -14.90 2.81 8.03
CA ARG A 115 -15.66 2.13 9.11
C ARG A 115 -17.12 1.87 8.73
N ALA A 116 -17.74 2.74 7.93
CA ALA A 116 -19.12 2.56 7.47
C ALA A 116 -19.34 1.27 6.66
N VAL A 117 -18.29 0.77 6.00
CA VAL A 117 -18.32 -0.47 5.20
C VAL A 117 -17.73 -1.66 5.94
N VAL A 118 -16.68 -1.42 6.74
CA VAL A 118 -16.03 -2.47 7.51
C VAL A 118 -16.89 -2.92 8.69
N GLY A 119 -17.53 -1.97 9.39
CA GLY A 119 -18.15 -2.19 10.69
C GLY A 119 -17.13 -2.21 11.83
N ASP A 120 -17.56 -2.66 13.02
CA ASP A 120 -16.71 -2.77 14.21
C ASP A 120 -15.88 -4.08 14.22
N GLU A 121 -15.35 -4.44 13.05
CA GLU A 121 -14.58 -5.65 12.81
C GLU A 121 -13.07 -5.34 12.66
N PRO A 122 -12.18 -6.31 12.90
CA PRO A 122 -10.78 -6.24 12.50
C PRO A 122 -10.62 -6.06 11.00
N PHE A 123 -9.58 -5.33 10.58
CA PHE A 123 -9.37 -4.97 9.18
C PHE A 123 -7.91 -4.72 8.84
N ALA A 124 -7.58 -4.80 7.56
CA ALA A 124 -6.27 -4.42 7.05
C ALA A 124 -6.30 -3.01 6.44
N VAL A 125 -5.17 -2.33 6.44
CA VAL A 125 -4.96 -1.09 5.68
C VAL A 125 -3.75 -1.25 4.79
N VAL A 126 -3.89 -0.83 3.53
CA VAL A 126 -2.82 -0.90 2.53
C VAL A 126 -2.67 0.46 1.87
N LEU A 127 -1.48 1.06 1.98
CA LEU A 127 -1.17 2.32 1.31
C LEU A 127 -0.81 2.04 -0.15
N PRO A 128 -1.51 2.67 -1.12
CA PRO A 128 -1.36 2.33 -2.53
C PRO A 128 -0.08 2.88 -3.17
N ASP A 129 0.62 3.78 -2.47
CA ASP A 129 1.82 4.44 -2.98
C ASP A 129 3.08 3.59 -2.76
N VAL A 130 3.02 2.54 -1.96
CA VAL A 130 4.17 1.66 -1.70
C VAL A 130 3.90 0.30 -2.29
N LEU A 131 4.74 -0.13 -3.24
CA LEU A 131 4.66 -1.47 -3.81
C LEU A 131 5.59 -2.43 -3.08
N LEU A 132 5.09 -3.62 -2.75
CA LEU A 132 5.93 -4.74 -2.36
C LEU A 132 6.31 -5.51 -3.62
N ALA A 133 7.62 -5.69 -3.85
CA ALA A 133 8.13 -6.30 -5.07
C ALA A 133 7.84 -7.80 -5.09
N ASP A 134 6.86 -8.21 -5.90
CA ASP A 134 6.43 -9.59 -6.08
C ASP A 134 7.55 -10.51 -6.59
N PHE A 135 8.50 -9.96 -7.35
CA PHE A 135 9.71 -10.67 -7.79
C PHE A 135 10.75 -10.90 -6.68
N SER A 136 10.53 -10.37 -5.47
CA SER A 136 11.49 -10.47 -4.35
C SER A 136 10.96 -11.21 -3.10
N ALA A 137 9.65 -11.49 -3.05
CA ALA A 137 9.00 -12.23 -1.97
C ALA A 137 7.65 -12.83 -2.44
N ASP A 138 7.31 -14.02 -1.95
CA ASP A 138 6.05 -14.71 -2.26
C ASP A 138 4.89 -14.09 -1.47
N GLN A 139 4.16 -13.16 -2.10
CA GLN A 139 3.04 -12.44 -1.45
C GLN A 139 1.86 -13.35 -1.05
N THR A 140 1.86 -14.63 -1.43
CA THR A 140 0.86 -15.60 -0.97
C THR A 140 1.13 -16.15 0.44
N LYS A 141 2.36 -15.98 0.94
CA LYS A 141 2.80 -16.53 2.24
C LYS A 141 3.55 -15.53 3.10
N GLU A 142 4.24 -14.59 2.49
CA GLU A 142 5.04 -13.57 3.16
C GLU A 142 4.25 -12.27 3.36
N ASN A 143 4.84 -11.29 4.03
CA ASN A 143 4.31 -9.93 4.12
C ASN A 143 2.85 -9.88 4.61
N LEU A 144 1.92 -9.30 3.84
CA LEU A 144 0.52 -9.14 4.24
C LEU A 144 -0.12 -10.49 4.60
N ALA A 145 0.17 -11.56 3.85
CA ALA A 145 -0.33 -12.91 4.15
C ALA A 145 0.16 -13.41 5.52
N ALA A 146 1.45 -13.23 5.80
CA ALA A 146 2.05 -13.61 7.09
C ALA A 146 1.51 -12.75 8.24
N MET A 147 1.30 -11.44 8.03
CA MET A 147 0.69 -10.55 9.02
C MET A 147 -0.73 -10.97 9.35
N LEU A 148 -1.56 -11.31 8.35
CA LEU A 148 -2.91 -11.83 8.57
C LEU A 148 -2.88 -13.14 9.36
N ALA A 149 -1.99 -14.07 9.01
CA ALA A 149 -1.83 -15.33 9.73
C ALA A 149 -1.39 -15.12 11.19
N ARG A 150 -0.45 -14.19 11.43
CA ARG A 150 0.00 -13.80 12.77
C ARG A 150 -1.15 -13.18 13.58
N PHE A 151 -1.87 -12.22 13.01
CA PHE A 151 -3.02 -11.58 13.64
C PHE A 151 -4.10 -12.61 14.02
N ASN A 152 -4.45 -13.53 13.11
CA ASN A 152 -5.43 -14.57 13.39
C ASN A 152 -5.02 -15.50 14.54
N LYS A 153 -3.70 -15.68 14.77
CA LYS A 153 -3.17 -16.51 15.85
C LYS A 153 -3.09 -15.78 17.18
N THR A 154 -2.73 -14.49 17.19
CA THR A 154 -2.41 -13.75 18.42
C THR A 154 -3.46 -12.72 18.82
N GLY A 155 -4.26 -12.23 17.87
CA GLY A 155 -5.12 -11.06 18.03
C GLY A 155 -4.36 -9.73 18.10
N ASN A 156 -3.02 -9.74 18.08
CA ASN A 156 -2.21 -8.53 18.17
C ASN A 156 -2.15 -7.83 16.81
N SER A 157 -2.48 -6.53 16.78
CA SER A 157 -2.36 -5.71 15.58
C SER A 157 -0.94 -5.78 15.00
N GLN A 158 -0.82 -5.83 13.66
CA GLN A 158 0.45 -5.98 12.94
C GLN A 158 0.75 -4.72 12.12
N ILE A 159 1.96 -4.17 12.25
CA ILE A 159 2.43 -3.00 11.51
C ILE A 159 3.68 -3.38 10.73
N MET A 160 3.64 -3.32 9.40
CA MET A 160 4.82 -3.68 8.61
C MET A 160 5.89 -2.60 8.68
N VAL A 161 7.12 -3.02 8.97
CA VAL A 161 8.30 -2.15 9.04
C VAL A 161 9.45 -2.67 8.18
N SER A 162 10.29 -1.74 7.72
CA SER A 162 11.49 -1.99 6.91
C SER A 162 12.60 -1.03 7.35
N PRO A 163 13.90 -1.39 7.26
CA PRO A 163 14.95 -0.50 7.70
C PRO A 163 15.12 0.60 6.65
N VAL A 164 15.30 1.84 7.09
CA VAL A 164 15.65 2.95 6.20
C VAL A 164 16.99 3.55 6.59
N SER A 165 17.58 4.33 5.69
CA SER A 165 18.77 5.09 6.03
C SER A 165 18.42 6.18 7.06
N GLN A 166 19.40 6.60 7.86
CA GLN A 166 19.19 7.65 8.86
C GLN A 166 18.72 8.98 8.27
N LYS A 167 18.98 9.25 6.98
CA LYS A 167 18.53 10.47 6.31
C LYS A 167 17.03 10.44 5.95
N GLU A 168 16.44 9.24 5.94
CA GLU A 168 15.08 9.01 5.49
C GLU A 168 14.08 8.93 6.65
N VAL A 169 14.54 8.77 7.90
CA VAL A 169 13.67 8.55 9.07
C VAL A 169 12.61 9.63 9.25
N SER A 170 12.93 10.90 8.95
CA SER A 170 11.98 12.03 9.05
C SER A 170 10.90 12.04 7.97
N SER A 171 10.93 11.11 7.02
CA SER A 171 9.89 10.98 5.98
C SER A 171 8.78 9.99 6.35
N TYR A 172 8.96 9.20 7.40
CA TYR A 172 8.11 8.05 7.73
C TYR A 172 7.70 8.04 9.20
N GLY A 173 6.68 7.23 9.52
CA GLY A 173 6.46 6.79 10.90
C GLY A 173 7.55 5.80 11.30
N ILE A 174 8.17 6.00 12.47
CA ILE A 174 9.28 5.17 12.97
C ILE A 174 8.83 4.41 14.21
N ALA A 175 8.98 3.08 14.18
CA ALA A 175 8.59 2.19 15.26
C ALA A 175 9.76 1.86 16.19
N ASP A 176 9.55 1.96 17.50
CA ASP A 176 10.47 1.50 18.54
C ASP A 176 10.11 0.07 18.95
N CYS A 177 11.06 -0.86 18.83
CA CYS A 177 10.92 -2.25 19.22
C CYS A 177 11.75 -2.61 20.48
N GLY A 178 12.13 -1.60 21.28
CA GLY A 178 12.85 -1.78 22.54
C GLY A 178 14.26 -2.35 22.37
N GLY A 179 14.91 -2.08 21.23
CA GLY A 179 16.24 -2.61 20.90
C GLY A 179 16.27 -4.09 20.49
N THR A 180 15.11 -4.71 20.21
CA THR A 180 15.04 -6.09 19.72
C THR A 180 15.45 -6.17 18.26
N ASP A 181 16.40 -7.06 17.95
CA ASP A 181 16.74 -7.38 16.56
C ASP A 181 15.57 -8.13 15.91
N LEU A 182 15.10 -7.62 14.77
CA LEU A 182 13.94 -8.15 14.06
C LEU A 182 14.35 -8.66 12.68
N GLU A 183 14.36 -9.99 12.51
CA GLU A 183 14.66 -10.63 11.23
C GLU A 183 13.46 -10.56 10.27
N SER A 184 13.74 -10.75 8.98
CA SER A 184 12.73 -10.81 7.92
C SER A 184 11.62 -11.81 8.24
N GLY A 185 10.35 -11.40 8.10
CA GLY A 185 9.19 -12.24 8.34
C GLY A 185 8.83 -12.47 9.82
N GLN A 186 9.58 -11.88 10.76
CA GLN A 186 9.29 -11.98 12.19
C GLN A 186 8.47 -10.78 12.70
N SER A 187 7.79 -11.00 13.83
CA SER A 187 7.05 -9.97 14.55
C SER A 187 7.60 -9.77 15.96
N THR A 188 7.72 -8.53 16.41
CA THR A 188 8.04 -8.18 17.81
C THR A 188 7.14 -7.05 18.31
N LYS A 189 7.01 -6.89 19.63
CA LYS A 189 6.17 -5.85 20.22
C LYS A 189 6.73 -4.45 19.92
N ILE A 190 5.84 -3.53 19.54
CA ILE A 190 6.14 -2.10 19.46
C ILE A 190 5.97 -1.48 20.85
N VAL A 191 6.97 -0.72 21.27
CA VAL A 191 6.97 0.06 22.52
C VAL A 191 6.38 1.44 22.29
N LYS A 192 6.74 2.07 21.15
CA LYS A 192 6.33 3.41 20.77
C LYS A 192 6.38 3.57 19.27
N ILE A 193 5.57 4.45 18.71
CA ILE A 193 5.68 4.84 17.31
C ILE A 193 5.61 6.36 17.19
N VAL A 194 6.38 6.95 16.27
CA VAL A 194 6.44 8.41 16.10
C VAL A 194 6.29 8.77 14.63
N GLU A 195 5.37 9.68 14.31
CA GLU A 195 5.17 10.20 12.96
C GLU A 195 6.24 11.22 12.61
N LYS A 196 7.03 10.96 11.56
CA LYS A 196 8.03 11.88 10.98
C LYS A 196 8.92 12.54 12.06
N PRO A 197 9.61 11.74 12.89
CA PRO A 197 10.48 12.28 13.92
C PRO A 197 11.63 13.07 13.28
N LYS A 198 12.23 14.02 14.01
CA LYS A 198 13.54 14.54 13.62
C LYS A 198 14.57 13.40 13.69
N ILE A 199 15.65 13.52 12.92
CA ILE A 199 16.69 12.48 12.83
C ILE A 199 17.24 12.14 14.22
N GLU A 200 17.51 13.16 15.04
CA GLU A 200 18.01 13.04 16.40
C GLU A 200 16.99 12.51 17.42
N GLU A 201 15.70 12.55 17.09
CA GLU A 201 14.58 12.09 17.94
C GLU A 201 14.03 10.72 17.47
N ALA A 202 14.57 10.15 16.39
CA ALA A 202 14.11 8.89 15.84
C ALA A 202 14.43 7.73 16.80
N PRO A 203 13.42 6.98 17.28
CA PRO A 203 13.65 5.92 18.27
C PRO A 203 14.33 4.68 17.68
N SER A 204 14.31 4.52 16.37
CA SER A 204 14.99 3.46 15.62
C SER A 204 15.16 3.87 14.15
N ASN A 205 15.54 2.94 13.28
CA ASN A 205 15.47 3.10 11.82
C ASN A 205 14.40 2.22 11.15
N LEU A 206 13.44 1.69 11.92
CA LEU A 206 12.35 0.84 11.44
C LEU A 206 11.20 1.72 10.96
N ALA A 207 11.18 2.03 9.67
CA ALA A 207 10.13 2.81 9.05
C ALA A 207 8.91 1.95 8.72
N VAL A 208 7.73 2.51 8.96
CA VAL A 208 6.46 1.92 8.56
C VAL A 208 6.33 1.90 7.05
N VAL A 209 6.05 0.72 6.50
CA VAL A 209 5.96 0.48 5.05
C VAL A 209 4.59 0.86 4.48
N GLY A 210 3.55 0.88 5.31
CA GLY A 210 2.19 1.13 4.85
C GLY A 210 1.36 -0.13 4.60
N ARG A 211 1.62 -1.19 5.38
CA ARG A 211 0.74 -2.35 5.54
C ARG A 211 0.40 -2.50 7.01
N TYR A 212 -0.88 -2.68 7.30
CA TYR A 212 -1.38 -2.74 8.66
C TYR A 212 -2.46 -3.81 8.75
N VAL A 213 -2.53 -4.52 9.87
CA VAL A 213 -3.67 -5.35 10.28
C VAL A 213 -4.06 -4.93 11.68
N PHE A 214 -5.27 -4.42 11.85
CA PHE A 214 -5.74 -3.85 13.11
C PHE A 214 -6.83 -4.68 13.75
N SER A 215 -6.79 -4.73 15.09
CA SER A 215 -7.95 -5.06 15.89
C SER A 215 -9.03 -3.97 15.75
N SER A 216 -10.29 -4.31 16.06
CA SER A 216 -11.39 -3.33 16.03
C SER A 216 -11.25 -2.24 17.11
N SER A 217 -10.39 -2.43 18.11
CA SER A 217 -10.12 -1.44 19.18
C SER A 217 -9.64 -0.09 18.62
N ILE A 218 -8.97 -0.08 17.47
CA ILE A 218 -8.44 1.15 16.86
C ILE A 218 -9.54 2.12 16.43
N TRP A 219 -10.76 1.64 16.15
CA TRP A 219 -11.86 2.48 15.67
C TRP A 219 -12.19 3.63 16.62
N GLN A 220 -12.34 3.31 17.92
CA GLN A 220 -12.62 4.31 18.95
C GLN A 220 -11.45 5.26 19.21
N LEU A 221 -10.23 4.83 18.86
CA LEU A 221 -9.03 5.66 18.99
C LEU A 221 -8.98 6.67 17.86
N LEU A 222 -9.19 6.23 16.61
CA LEU A 222 -9.26 7.09 15.44
C LEU A 222 -10.29 8.22 15.58
N GLU A 223 -11.44 7.98 16.22
CA GLU A 223 -12.45 9.02 16.49
C GLU A 223 -11.97 10.10 17.47
N LYS A 224 -11.02 9.78 18.34
CA LYS A 224 -10.51 10.64 19.41
C LYS A 224 -9.14 11.22 19.09
N THR A 225 -8.47 10.72 18.05
CA THR A 225 -7.16 11.16 17.64
C THR A 225 -7.21 12.64 17.28
N PRO A 226 -6.42 13.49 17.96
CA PRO A 226 -6.37 14.92 17.65
C PRO A 226 -5.72 15.15 16.28
N ILE A 227 -5.86 16.38 15.79
CA ILE A 227 -5.11 16.83 14.62
C ILE A 227 -3.63 16.92 14.99
N GLY A 228 -2.77 16.29 14.18
CA GLY A 228 -1.34 16.18 14.42
C GLY A 228 -0.51 16.88 13.34
N VAL A 229 0.57 16.20 12.92
CA VAL A 229 1.51 16.73 11.92
C VAL A 229 0.77 17.10 10.63
N GLY A 230 0.99 18.32 10.15
CA GLY A 230 0.46 18.79 8.86
C GLY A 230 -1.03 19.18 8.87
N ASP A 231 -1.62 19.47 10.04
CA ASP A 231 -3.06 19.77 10.18
C ASP A 231 -3.96 18.59 9.76
N GLU A 232 -3.44 17.37 9.97
CA GLU A 232 -4.06 16.11 9.57
C GLU A 232 -4.26 15.16 10.75
N ILE A 233 -5.31 14.34 10.71
CA ILE A 233 -5.49 13.22 11.65
C ILE A 233 -4.55 12.09 11.20
N GLN A 234 -3.51 11.83 11.98
CA GLN A 234 -2.49 10.83 11.65
C GLN A 234 -2.90 9.44 12.15
N LEU A 235 -2.72 8.43 11.30
CA LEU A 235 -2.94 7.04 11.69
C LEU A 235 -1.92 6.62 12.76
N THR A 236 -0.69 7.11 12.67
CA THR A 236 0.40 6.83 13.61
C THR A 236 0.07 7.24 15.03
N ASP A 237 -0.58 8.39 15.24
CA ASP A 237 -1.01 8.86 16.56
C ASP A 237 -2.08 7.93 17.16
N ALA A 238 -3.00 7.41 16.34
CA ALA A 238 -3.99 6.42 16.76
C ALA A 238 -3.34 5.06 17.13
N ILE A 239 -2.27 4.68 16.42
CA ILE A 239 -1.48 3.47 16.73
C ILE A 239 -0.76 3.64 18.07
N ASP A 240 -0.18 4.80 18.35
CA ASP A 240 0.47 5.08 19.64
C ASP A 240 -0.52 4.99 20.81
N MET A 241 -1.74 5.52 20.62
CA MET A 241 -2.84 5.33 21.57
C MET A 241 -3.26 3.86 21.72
N LEU A 242 -3.13 3.04 20.67
CA LEU A 242 -3.47 1.61 20.68
C LEU A 242 -2.44 0.81 21.46
N ILE A 243 -1.16 1.13 21.29
CA ILE A 243 -0.03 0.52 22.02
C ILE A 243 -0.20 0.66 23.54
N ALA A 244 -0.78 1.78 24.00
CA ALA A 244 -1.07 1.99 25.41
C ALA A 244 -2.20 1.10 25.97
N LYS A 245 -3.04 0.50 25.10
CA LYS A 245 -4.20 -0.31 25.49
C LYS A 245 -4.01 -1.81 25.26
N GLU A 246 -3.35 -2.19 24.19
CA GLU A 246 -3.14 -3.58 23.80
C GLU A 246 -1.79 -3.79 23.14
N THR A 247 -1.44 -5.05 22.89
CA THR A 247 -0.17 -5.36 22.23
C THR A 247 -0.27 -5.15 20.73
N VAL A 248 0.58 -4.27 20.21
CA VAL A 248 0.78 -4.05 18.77
C VAL A 248 2.18 -4.56 18.42
N GLU A 249 2.30 -5.29 17.31
CA GLU A 249 3.55 -5.87 16.85
C GLU A 249 4.02 -5.23 15.54
N ALA A 250 5.33 -4.97 15.47
CA ALA A 250 6.02 -4.65 14.23
C ALA A 250 6.32 -5.96 13.52
N PHE A 251 5.91 -6.08 12.26
CA PHE A 251 6.23 -7.17 11.37
C PHE A 251 7.34 -6.72 10.41
N ARG A 252 8.46 -7.42 10.35
CA ARG A 252 9.54 -7.07 9.42
C ARG A 252 9.25 -7.59 8.02
N MET A 253 9.17 -6.66 7.07
CA MET A 253 8.97 -6.96 5.66
C MET A 253 10.05 -7.89 5.12
N SER A 254 9.63 -8.83 4.26
CA SER A 254 10.50 -9.61 3.38
C SER A 254 10.57 -9.01 1.98
N GLY A 255 11.73 -9.18 1.33
CA GLY A 255 11.96 -8.70 -0.02
C GLY A 255 12.21 -7.18 -0.09
N LYS A 256 11.83 -6.58 -1.21
CA LYS A 256 11.99 -5.15 -1.48
C LYS A 256 10.64 -4.44 -1.54
N SER A 257 10.67 -3.13 -1.26
CA SER A 257 9.54 -2.23 -1.49
C SER A 257 9.97 -0.99 -2.26
N PHE A 258 9.03 -0.35 -2.96
CA PHE A 258 9.26 0.91 -3.64
C PHE A 258 8.20 1.95 -3.25
N ASP A 259 8.63 3.09 -2.70
CA ASP A 259 7.76 4.25 -2.51
C ASP A 259 7.56 5.01 -3.83
N CYS A 260 6.44 4.72 -4.50
CA CYS A 260 5.99 5.37 -5.71
C CYS A 260 5.26 6.70 -5.45
N GLY A 261 5.13 7.11 -4.18
CA GLY A 261 4.66 8.43 -3.79
C GLY A 261 5.69 9.54 -4.00
N ASN A 262 6.95 9.18 -4.27
CA ASN A 262 8.00 10.11 -4.66
C ASN A 262 8.57 9.75 -6.06
N LYS A 263 9.06 10.76 -6.78
CA LYS A 263 9.47 10.62 -8.19
C LYS A 263 10.65 9.66 -8.37
N GLN A 264 11.60 9.66 -7.44
CA GLN A 264 12.79 8.81 -7.54
C GLN A 264 12.42 7.35 -7.30
N GLY A 265 11.64 7.06 -6.26
CA GLY A 265 11.16 5.72 -5.96
C GLY A 265 10.26 5.17 -7.06
N TYR A 266 9.40 6.01 -7.65
CA TYR A 266 8.63 5.65 -8.85
C TYR A 266 9.52 5.29 -10.05
N ALA A 267 10.56 6.10 -10.33
CA ALA A 267 11.49 5.81 -11.43
C ALA A 267 12.28 4.51 -11.20
N SER A 268 12.76 4.28 -9.98
CA SER A 268 13.43 3.04 -9.59
C SER A 268 12.51 1.83 -9.72
N ALA A 269 11.25 1.96 -9.29
CA ALA A 269 10.24 0.91 -9.46
C ALA A 269 9.98 0.62 -10.94
N PHE A 270 9.84 1.65 -11.78
CA PHE A 270 9.66 1.49 -13.23
C PHE A 270 10.79 0.64 -13.83
N VAL A 271 12.05 0.95 -13.50
CA VAL A 271 13.21 0.20 -14.00
C VAL A 271 13.23 -1.25 -13.48
N GLU A 272 13.12 -1.47 -12.17
CA GLU A 272 13.24 -2.82 -11.60
C GLU A 272 12.07 -3.73 -12.02
N TYR A 273 10.84 -3.24 -12.06
CA TYR A 273 9.71 -4.03 -12.53
C TYR A 273 9.78 -4.30 -14.04
N THR A 274 10.22 -3.34 -14.86
CA THR A 274 10.37 -3.57 -16.30
C THR A 274 11.45 -4.62 -16.58
N LEU A 275 12.55 -4.61 -15.81
CA LEU A 275 13.60 -5.64 -15.89
C LEU A 275 13.10 -7.06 -15.57
N HIS A 276 12.11 -7.18 -14.68
CA HIS A 276 11.48 -8.45 -14.32
C HIS A 276 10.19 -8.72 -15.11
N HIS A 277 9.84 -7.88 -16.09
CA HIS A 277 8.64 -8.04 -16.90
C HIS A 277 8.77 -9.27 -17.81
N PRO A 278 7.80 -10.21 -17.83
CA PRO A 278 7.90 -11.43 -18.63
C PRO A 278 8.13 -11.20 -20.13
N GLU A 279 7.52 -10.16 -20.69
CA GLU A 279 7.62 -9.87 -22.13
C GLU A 279 8.69 -8.83 -22.48
N LEU A 280 8.97 -7.87 -21.58
CA LEU A 280 9.79 -6.69 -21.88
C LEU A 280 11.20 -6.80 -21.27
N GLY A 281 11.38 -7.60 -20.22
CA GLY A 281 12.58 -7.58 -19.39
C GLY A 281 13.86 -7.93 -20.13
N LYS A 282 13.81 -8.89 -21.07
CA LYS A 282 14.98 -9.29 -21.85
C LYS A 282 15.49 -8.14 -22.73
N GLU A 283 14.63 -7.59 -23.58
CA GLU A 283 14.99 -6.49 -24.50
C GLU A 283 15.36 -5.23 -23.72
N PHE A 284 14.64 -4.93 -22.63
CA PHE A 284 14.92 -3.78 -21.78
C PHE A 284 16.28 -3.89 -21.09
N LYS A 285 16.67 -5.09 -20.64
CA LYS A 285 18.01 -5.34 -20.06
C LYS A 285 19.12 -5.13 -21.08
N GLU A 286 18.94 -5.62 -22.31
CA GLU A 286 19.88 -5.39 -23.41
C GLU A 286 20.02 -3.89 -23.72
N TYR A 287 18.90 -3.16 -23.79
CA TYR A 287 18.88 -1.70 -23.96
C TYR A 287 19.65 -0.98 -22.84
N LEU A 288 19.37 -1.26 -21.57
CA LEU A 288 20.08 -0.63 -20.45
C LEU A 288 21.59 -0.93 -20.46
N SER A 289 21.97 -2.13 -20.87
CA SER A 289 23.38 -2.52 -20.99
C SER A 289 24.08 -1.72 -22.09
N SER A 290 23.38 -1.39 -23.18
CA SER A 290 23.91 -0.54 -24.25
C SER A 290 24.15 0.92 -23.82
N LEU A 291 23.33 1.43 -22.88
CA LEU A 291 23.51 2.78 -22.31
C LEU A 291 24.76 2.86 -21.43
N ASN A 292 25.08 1.79 -20.69
CA ASN A 292 26.29 1.74 -19.85
C ASN A 292 27.59 1.74 -20.68
N ASN A 293 27.53 1.34 -21.95
CA ASN A 293 28.65 1.47 -22.89
C ASN A 293 28.76 2.89 -23.49
N SER A 294 27.78 3.76 -23.21
CA SER A 294 27.67 5.13 -23.74
C SER A 294 27.82 6.23 -22.68
N LEU A 295 27.99 5.84 -21.40
CA LEU A 295 28.26 6.70 -20.23
C LEU A 295 29.70 6.51 -19.78
#